data_AF-A0A7K0XPD8-F1
#
_entry.id   AF-A0A7K0XPD8-F1
#
_cell.length_a   1.000
_cell.length_b   1.000
_cell.length_c   1.000
_cell.angle_alpha   90.00
_cell.angle_beta   90.00
_cell.angle_gamma   90.00
#
_symmetry.space_group_name_H-M   'P 1'
#
loop_
_entity.id
_entity.type
_entity.pdbx_description
1 polymer ?
#
loop_
_entity_poly.entity_id
_entity_poly.type
_entity_poly.pdbx_seq_one_letter_code
_entity_poly.pdbx_strand_id
1 'polypeptide(L)' 'MDQTCESCGSQGDTLLAVHRRYVIPQGRENEGSDHTLDEVEHWCYACCTHYPHVPAEG' A
#
# COMPACT_ATOMS: atom_id res chain seq x y z
N MET A 1 -11.46 5.69 18.84
CA MET A 1 -10.22 6.44 18.59
C MET A 1 -9.94 6.22 17.13
N ASP A 2 -10.41 7.14 16.30
CA ASP A 2 -10.39 7.02 14.85
C ASP A 2 -8.94 7.00 14.37
N GLN A 3 -8.53 5.91 13.73
CA GLN A 3 -7.20 5.81 13.15
C GLN A 3 -7.19 6.54 11.81
N THR A 4 -6.05 7.13 11.47
CA THR A 4 -5.88 7.87 10.21
C THR A 4 -5.17 6.97 9.20
N CYS A 5 -5.73 6.86 8.00
CA CYS A 5 -5.10 6.15 6.90
C CYS A 5 -3.75 6.81 6.57
N GLU A 6 -2.67 6.03 6.65
CA GLU A 6 -1.30 6.55 6.45
C GLU A 6 -0.99 6.86 4.97
N SER A 7 -1.85 6.40 4.05
CA SER A 7 -1.77 6.71 2.63
C SER A 7 -2.44 8.03 2.23
N CYS A 8 -3.67 8.29 2.71
CA CYS A 8 -4.49 9.42 2.24
C CYS A 8 -4.91 10.41 3.32
N GLY A 9 -4.65 10.14 4.60
CA GLY A 9 -5.03 11.00 5.71
C GLY A 9 -6.52 10.94 6.09
N SER A 10 -7.33 10.09 5.45
CA SER A 10 -8.73 9.92 5.82
C SER A 10 -8.85 9.24 7.18
N GLN A 11 -9.78 9.70 8.01
CA GLN A 11 -10.18 9.01 9.22
C GLN A 11 -11.05 7.81 8.86
N GLY A 12 -10.88 6.70 9.58
CA GLY A 12 -11.73 5.52 9.43
C GLY A 12 -11.55 4.54 10.58
N ASP A 13 -12.62 3.82 10.89
CA ASP A 13 -12.62 2.82 11.97
C ASP A 13 -11.91 1.51 11.59
N THR A 14 -11.75 1.23 10.29
CA THR A 14 -11.13 -0.01 9.81
C THR A 14 -9.99 0.30 8.86
N LEU A 15 -8.78 0.04 9.33
CA LEU A 15 -7.56 0.10 8.53
C LEU A 15 -6.93 -1.30 8.46
N LEU A 16 -6.40 -1.64 7.29
CA LEU A 16 -5.72 -2.89 7.01
C LEU A 16 -4.22 -2.67 7.12
N ALA A 17 -3.52 -3.58 7.81
CA ALA A 17 -2.07 -3.57 7.89
C ALA A 17 -1.46 -4.06 6.58
N VAL A 18 -0.60 -3.24 5.97
CA VAL A 18 -0.02 -3.49 4.65
C VAL A 18 1.44 -3.07 4.58
N HIS A 19 2.18 -3.66 3.64
CA HIS A 19 3.45 -3.15 3.16
C HIS A 19 3.25 -2.46 1.82
N ARG A 20 3.69 -1.21 1.71
CA ARG A 20 3.60 -0.45 0.45
C ARG A 20 4.54 -1.04 -0.60
N ARG A 21 4.03 -1.19 -1.81
CA ARG A 21 4.79 -1.67 -2.97
C ARG A 21 4.85 -0.61 -4.04
N TYR A 22 6.03 -0.34 -4.55
CA TYR A 22 6.25 0.46 -5.75
C TYR A 22 6.44 -0.48 -6.93
N VAL A 23 5.72 -0.22 -8.02
CA VAL A 23 5.77 -1.05 -9.23
C VAL A 23 6.16 -0.18 -10.41
N ILE A 24 7.24 -0.55 -11.08
CA ILE A 24 7.64 -0.01 -12.37
C ILE A 24 7.22 -1.06 -13.42
N PRO A 25 6.20 -0.78 -14.24
CA PRO A 25 5.74 -1.73 -15.23
C PRO A 25 6.82 -1.98 -16.29
N GLN A 26 6.93 -3.23 -16.74
CA GLN A 26 7.80 -3.59 -17.84
C GLN A 26 7.43 -2.79 -19.10
N GLY A 27 8.42 -2.17 -19.70
CA GLY A 27 8.30 -1.45 -20.96
C GLY A 27 9.02 -2.18 -22.10
N ARG A 28 9.06 -1.54 -23.28
CA ARG A 28 9.88 -2.03 -24.40
C ARG A 28 11.39 -1.96 -24.11
N GLU A 29 11.80 -1.01 -23.27
CA GLU A 29 13.20 -0.64 -23.01
C GLU A 29 13.67 -0.96 -21.58
N ASN A 30 12.79 -1.48 -20.73
CA ASN A 30 13.11 -1.84 -19.35
C ASN A 30 12.38 -3.13 -18.97
N GLU A 31 13.00 -3.94 -18.11
CA GLU A 31 12.47 -5.24 -17.68
C GLU A 31 11.32 -5.12 -16.66
N GLY A 32 11.02 -3.90 -16.19
CA GLY A 32 10.14 -3.67 -15.06
C GLY A 32 10.82 -4.03 -13.74
N SER A 33 10.28 -3.53 -12.65
CA SER A 33 10.74 -3.87 -11.31
C SER A 33 9.65 -3.58 -10.29
N ASP A 34 9.80 -4.16 -9.12
CA ASP A 34 9.01 -3.75 -7.97
C ASP A 34 9.84 -3.75 -6.69
N HIS A 35 9.41 -2.93 -5.75
CA HIS A 35 10.07 -2.76 -4.46
C HIS A 35 9.00 -2.61 -3.37
N THR A 36 8.99 -3.56 -2.44
CA THR A 36 8.12 -3.54 -1.26
C THR A 36 8.92 -3.01 -0.06
N LEU A 37 8.33 -2.09 0.69
CA LEU A 37 8.93 -1.56 1.92
C LEU A 37 8.65 -2.51 3.10
N ASP A 38 9.60 -2.68 4.02
CA ASP A 38 9.43 -3.50 5.23
C ASP A 38 8.52 -2.84 6.29
N GLU A 39 8.28 -1.53 6.18
CA GLU A 39 7.41 -0.79 7.10
C GLU A 39 5.96 -1.28 6.98
N VAL A 40 5.29 -1.42 8.13
CA VAL A 40 3.86 -1.72 8.20
C VAL A 40 3.10 -0.40 8.28
N GLU A 41 2.22 -0.17 7.30
CA GLU A 41 1.28 0.96 7.26
C GLU A 41 -0.17 0.48 7.44
N HIS A 42 -1.03 1.35 7.96
CA HIS A 42 -2.46 1.10 8.14
C HIS A 42 -3.28 1.89 7.11
N TRP A 43 -3.88 1.18 6.16
CA TRP A 43 -4.57 1.78 5.02
C TRP A 43 -6.07 1.50 5.03
N CYS A 44 -6.85 2.47 4.56
CA CYS A 44 -8.28 2.24 4.32
C CYS A 44 -8.51 1.37 3.08
N TYR A 45 -9.68 0.74 2.99
CA TYR A 45 -10.06 -0.13 1.86
C TYR A 45 -9.91 0.57 0.49
N ALA A 46 -10.22 1.87 0.42
CA ALA A 46 -10.07 2.63 -0.81
C ALA A 46 -8.60 2.69 -1.25
N CYS A 47 -7.65 2.97 -0.33
CA CYS A 47 -6.23 3.00 -0.65
C CYS A 47 -5.70 1.62 -1.06
N CYS A 48 -6.13 0.54 -0.39
CA CYS A 48 -5.79 -0.82 -0.80
C CYS A 48 -6.30 -1.15 -2.21
N THR A 49 -7.41 -0.57 -2.66
CA THR A 49 -7.90 -0.78 -4.02
C THR A 49 -7.09 -0.03 -5.07
N HIS A 50 -6.52 1.13 -4.73
CA HIS A 50 -5.86 2.02 -5.70
C HIS A 50 -4.35 1.88 -5.76
N TYR A 51 -3.71 1.54 -4.64
CA TYR A 51 -2.26 1.57 -4.52
C TYR A 51 -1.70 0.16 -4.36
N PRO A 52 -0.59 -0.19 -5.06
CA PRO A 52 0.03 -1.49 -4.90
C PRO A 52 0.54 -1.67 -3.47
N HIS A 53 0.22 -2.82 -2.90
CA HIS A 53 0.59 -3.19 -1.54
C HIS A 53 0.60 -4.72 -1.45
N VAL A 54 1.17 -5.22 -0.36
CA VAL A 54 0.96 -6.59 0.09
C VAL A 54 0.40 -6.57 1.51
N PRO A 55 -0.48 -7.50 1.89
CA PRO A 55 -0.90 -7.63 3.28
C PRO A 55 0.33 -7.82 4.19
N ALA A 56 0.35 -7.15 5.35
CA ALA A 56 1.39 -7.38 6.36
C ALA A 56 1.14 -8.67 7.16
N GLU A 57 -0.05 -9.26 7.03
CA GLU A 57 -0.37 -10.56 7.61
C GLU A 57 0.20 -11.68 6.72
N GLY A 58 1.28 -12.29 7.22
CA GLY A 58 1.91 -13.51 6.75
C GLY A 58 2.39 -14.34 7.93
#